data_AF-A0AAW2IE47-F1
#
_entry.id   AF-A0AAW2IE47-F1
#
_cell.length_a   1.000
_cell.length_b   1.000
_cell.length_c   1.000
_cell.angle_alpha   90.00
_cell.angle_beta   90.00
_cell.angle_gamma   90.00
#
_symmetry.space_group_name_H-M   'P 1'
#
loop_
_entity.id
_entity.type
_entity.pdbx_description
1 polymer ?
#
loop_
_entity_poly.entity_id
_entity_poly.type
_entity_poly.pdbx_seq_one_letter_code
_entity_poly.pdbx_strand_id
1 'polypeptide(L)'
;MGEEKLLQTQILIGDINYLINAPEFGRTDLQQQSLTNAIQNYVVKFCAAMNIQNVYKRMLAVLYKDQRYYEAILVTLQNDSRIQHKCLIRATEMGQLAMEEMANMRYEYMRLERDVRTNMMERESCLKEIRDRLVDLYEESQGLVRTESEFDMQLMQGETKRRGRNLEEEVEELRVILYKLQEVTLVPHMKDILPRLVEILRQKKRLLEQLMINAEACEDLLNKKNHAELMYYTLYHKGAEATTMYNEEANKLRAEIDAQKDRFTKVHTEQTMVSKQSVELRSGLQRLVQILERVKVPKDYVDMEVPQWPVRDVAVSLRPKHVEGDEEAPVERLPISEEALRLIHLLECKMRYIKSRLNEQGDPAEQERAFVAHYKHVSDFMAAHLYATEEVMEAHALIVDVILEDAQVPNRNEIKARSHEIYLEATRNPLELLEVKGKKGRKK
;
A
#
# COMPACT_ATOMS: atom_id res chain seq x y z
N MET A 1 -57.38 -52.89 15.88
CA MET A 1 -56.91 -51.86 14.92
C MET A 1 -56.73 -50.46 15.54
N GLY A 2 -57.31 -50.13 16.69
CA GLY A 2 -57.06 -48.85 17.38
C GLY A 2 -55.74 -48.81 18.17
N GLU A 3 -55.40 -49.91 18.86
CA GLU A 3 -54.25 -49.96 19.78
C GLU A 3 -52.89 -50.00 19.07
N GLU A 4 -52.76 -50.68 17.93
CA GLU A 4 -51.51 -50.69 17.15
C GLU A 4 -51.16 -49.33 16.54
N LYS A 5 -52.18 -48.54 16.17
CA LYS A 5 -51.98 -47.17 15.68
C LYS A 5 -51.63 -46.20 16.80
N LEU A 6 -52.17 -46.43 18.02
CA LEU A 6 -51.79 -45.69 19.22
C LEU A 6 -50.34 -46.01 19.64
N LEU A 7 -49.94 -47.28 19.53
CA LEU A 7 -48.57 -47.76 19.75
C LEU A 7 -47.56 -47.10 18.80
N GLN A 8 -47.86 -47.04 17.50
CA GLN A 8 -46.94 -46.40 16.54
C GLN A 8 -46.82 -44.88 16.73
N THR A 9 -47.89 -44.20 17.16
CA THR A 9 -47.85 -42.75 17.40
C THR A 9 -47.17 -42.39 18.72
N GLN A 10 -47.32 -43.19 19.77
CA GLN A 10 -46.67 -42.93 21.07
C GLN A 10 -45.16 -43.28 21.05
N ILE A 11 -44.74 -44.27 20.25
CA ILE A 11 -43.31 -44.57 20.02
C ILE A 11 -42.60 -43.42 19.28
N LEU A 12 -43.32 -42.70 18.41
CA LEU A 12 -42.79 -41.54 17.68
C LEU A 12 -42.55 -40.32 18.58
N ILE A 13 -43.24 -40.25 19.71
CA ILE A 13 -43.19 -39.11 20.66
C ILE A 13 -42.11 -39.31 21.75
N GLY A 14 -41.58 -40.53 21.91
CA GLY A 14 -40.44 -40.78 22.83
C GLY A 14 -40.84 -40.75 24.31
N ASP A 15 -42.07 -41.14 24.64
CA ASP A 15 -42.53 -41.22 26.03
C ASP A 15 -42.06 -42.54 26.70
N ILE A 16 -40.99 -42.44 27.48
CA ILE A 16 -40.33 -43.57 28.17
C ILE A 16 -41.26 -44.23 29.20
N ASN A 17 -42.24 -43.50 29.73
CA ASN A 17 -43.15 -43.99 30.78
C ASN A 17 -44.10 -45.12 30.33
N TYR A 18 -44.33 -45.29 29.03
CA TYR A 18 -45.20 -46.34 28.52
C TYR A 18 -44.51 -47.71 28.45
N LEU A 19 -43.17 -47.75 28.40
CA LEU A 19 -42.39 -48.99 28.32
C LEU A 19 -42.25 -49.71 29.66
N ILE A 20 -42.51 -49.03 30.78
CA ILE A 20 -42.34 -49.58 32.13
C ILE A 20 -43.57 -50.37 32.61
N ASN A 21 -44.76 -50.13 32.03
CA ASN A 21 -46.04 -50.60 32.58
C ASN A 21 -46.75 -51.71 31.76
N ALA A 22 -46.11 -52.34 30.78
CA ALA A 22 -46.74 -53.39 29.96
C ALA A 22 -46.48 -54.80 30.53
N PRO A 23 -47.52 -55.67 30.68
CA PRO A 23 -47.39 -56.96 31.34
C PRO A 23 -46.62 -58.01 30.53
N GLU A 24 -45.88 -58.84 31.26
CA GLU A 24 -44.90 -59.83 30.80
C GLU A 24 -45.53 -61.02 30.08
N PHE A 25 -45.24 -61.21 28.79
CA PHE A 25 -45.15 -62.54 28.16
C PHE A 25 -44.35 -62.44 26.85
N GLY A 26 -43.18 -63.11 26.80
CA GLY A 26 -42.47 -63.48 25.56
C GLY A 26 -41.97 -62.36 24.63
N ARG A 27 -41.86 -61.11 25.09
CA ARG A 27 -41.51 -59.91 24.30
C ARG A 27 -40.23 -59.21 24.76
N THR A 28 -39.36 -59.88 25.50
CA THR A 28 -38.15 -59.28 26.08
C THR A 28 -37.22 -58.71 25.01
N ASP A 29 -37.02 -59.43 23.91
CA ASP A 29 -36.01 -59.06 22.91
C ASP A 29 -36.50 -57.88 22.05
N LEU A 30 -37.78 -57.86 21.69
CA LEU A 30 -38.41 -56.76 20.92
C LEU A 30 -38.50 -55.47 21.75
N GLN A 31 -38.83 -55.58 23.05
CA GLN A 31 -38.84 -54.44 23.96
C GLN A 31 -37.42 -53.92 24.21
N GLN A 32 -36.45 -54.81 24.44
CA GLN A 32 -35.02 -54.46 24.59
C GLN A 32 -34.46 -53.81 23.31
N GLN A 33 -34.81 -54.32 22.13
CA GLN A 33 -34.41 -53.74 20.86
C GLN A 33 -35.05 -52.36 20.65
N SER A 34 -36.33 -52.18 21.00
CA SER A 34 -36.98 -50.87 20.92
C SER A 34 -36.36 -49.84 21.86
N LEU A 35 -36.02 -50.24 23.09
CA LEU A 35 -35.35 -49.40 24.07
C LEU A 35 -33.93 -49.04 23.60
N THR A 36 -33.19 -50.02 23.07
CA THR A 36 -31.84 -49.81 22.51
C THR A 36 -31.88 -48.82 21.35
N ASN A 37 -32.85 -48.95 20.44
CA ASN A 37 -33.04 -48.01 19.34
C ASN A 37 -33.41 -46.61 19.83
N ALA A 38 -34.26 -46.50 20.87
CA ALA A 38 -34.61 -45.20 21.47
C ALA A 38 -33.39 -44.52 22.12
N ILE A 39 -32.58 -45.28 22.85
CA ILE A 39 -31.33 -44.80 23.45
C ILE A 39 -30.34 -44.38 22.37
N GLN A 40 -30.14 -45.19 21.32
CA GLN A 40 -29.27 -44.84 20.20
C GLN A 40 -29.74 -43.58 19.49
N ASN A 41 -31.03 -43.44 19.23
CA ASN A 41 -31.61 -42.22 18.66
C ASN A 41 -31.38 -40.99 19.55
N TYR A 42 -31.51 -41.14 20.87
CA TYR A 42 -31.22 -40.05 21.81
C TYR A 42 -29.74 -39.68 21.81
N VAL A 43 -28.84 -40.66 21.80
CA VAL A 43 -27.39 -40.44 21.71
C VAL A 43 -27.02 -39.73 20.41
N VAL A 44 -27.56 -40.15 19.27
CA VAL A 44 -27.33 -39.49 17.97
C VAL A 44 -27.84 -38.05 18.01
N LYS A 45 -29.04 -37.80 18.54
CA LYS A 45 -29.59 -36.44 18.70
C LYS A 45 -28.73 -35.58 19.62
N PHE A 46 -28.25 -36.13 20.73
CA PHE A 46 -27.37 -35.43 21.67
C PHE A 46 -26.02 -35.10 21.04
N CYS A 47 -25.39 -36.05 20.34
CA CYS A 47 -24.14 -35.82 19.60
C CYS A 47 -24.32 -34.78 18.50
N ALA A 48 -25.44 -34.81 17.77
CA ALA A 48 -25.77 -33.80 16.76
C ALA A 48 -25.92 -32.41 17.40
N ALA A 49 -26.67 -32.30 18.51
CA ALA A 49 -26.85 -31.04 19.24
C ALA A 49 -25.51 -30.50 19.78
N MET A 50 -24.65 -31.36 20.31
CA MET A 50 -23.32 -30.99 20.79
C MET A 50 -22.41 -30.52 19.64
N ASN A 51 -22.47 -31.17 18.47
CA ASN A 51 -21.74 -30.74 17.28
C ASN A 51 -22.24 -29.37 16.80
N ILE A 52 -23.55 -29.16 16.72
CA ILE A 52 -24.15 -27.87 16.37
C ILE A 52 -23.69 -26.77 17.34
N GLN A 53 -23.72 -27.03 18.65
CA GLN A 53 -23.24 -26.09 19.66
C GLN A 53 -21.76 -25.74 19.46
N ASN A 54 -20.91 -26.73 19.13
CA ASN A 54 -19.50 -26.51 18.86
C ASN A 54 -19.27 -25.68 17.59
N VAL A 55 -20.05 -25.91 16.54
CA VAL A 55 -20.00 -25.09 15.31
C VAL A 55 -20.40 -23.65 15.63
N TYR A 56 -21.48 -23.41 16.36
CA TYR A 56 -21.88 -22.05 16.75
C TYR A 56 -20.82 -21.34 17.61
N LYS A 57 -20.17 -22.05 18.54
CA LYS A 57 -19.05 -21.48 19.31
C LYS A 57 -17.88 -21.07 18.42
N ARG A 58 -17.53 -21.88 17.41
CA ARG A 58 -16.48 -21.55 16.43
C ARG A 58 -16.88 -20.35 15.56
N MET A 59 -18.12 -20.32 15.09
CA MET A 59 -18.64 -19.21 14.30
C MET A 59 -18.61 -17.89 15.09
N LEU A 60 -19.04 -17.91 16.36
CA LEU A 60 -18.91 -16.75 17.25
C LEU A 60 -17.46 -16.32 17.43
N ALA A 61 -16.53 -17.26 17.59
CA ALA A 61 -15.11 -16.93 17.73
C ALA A 61 -14.54 -16.25 16.47
N VAL A 62 -14.95 -16.68 15.28
CA VAL A 62 -14.58 -16.01 14.01
C VAL A 62 -15.17 -14.61 13.96
N LEU A 63 -16.46 -14.45 14.24
CA LEU A 63 -17.13 -13.14 14.23
C LEU A 63 -16.50 -12.15 15.22
N TYR A 64 -16.10 -12.59 16.41
CA TYR A 64 -15.39 -11.73 17.37
C TYR A 64 -13.99 -11.33 16.88
N LYS A 65 -13.27 -12.22 16.19
CA LYS A 65 -11.97 -11.88 15.60
C LYS A 65 -12.14 -10.87 14.45
N ASP A 66 -13.12 -11.10 13.57
CA ASP A 66 -13.44 -10.18 12.48
C ASP A 66 -13.87 -8.81 13.02
N GLN A 67 -14.73 -8.77 14.05
CA GLN A 67 -15.13 -7.51 14.69
C GLN A 67 -13.92 -6.71 15.17
N ARG A 68 -12.96 -7.34 15.87
CA ARG A 68 -11.73 -6.68 16.34
C ARG A 68 -10.86 -6.20 15.18
N TYR A 69 -10.79 -6.96 14.10
CA TYR A 69 -10.03 -6.59 12.91
C TYR A 69 -10.64 -5.36 12.22
N TYR A 70 -11.96 -5.35 12.00
CA TYR A 70 -12.65 -4.20 11.43
C TYR A 70 -12.60 -2.97 12.32
N GLU A 71 -12.68 -3.13 13.64
CA GLU A 71 -12.51 -2.03 14.58
C GLU A 71 -11.12 -1.39 14.47
N ALA A 72 -10.07 -2.20 14.38
CA ALA A 72 -8.71 -1.68 14.14
C ALA A 72 -8.61 -0.91 12.82
N ILE A 73 -9.19 -1.43 11.74
CA ILE A 73 -9.24 -0.72 10.45
C ILE A 73 -9.97 0.62 10.57
N LEU A 74 -11.14 0.63 11.21
CA LEU A 74 -11.93 1.86 11.38
C LEU A 74 -11.16 2.92 12.18
N VAL A 75 -10.44 2.51 13.22
CA VAL A 75 -9.58 3.43 14.00
C VAL A 75 -8.45 3.98 13.13
N THR A 76 -7.80 3.14 12.30
CA THR A 76 -6.75 3.62 11.38
C THR A 76 -7.28 4.61 10.35
N LEU A 77 -8.45 4.34 9.75
CA LEU A 77 -9.10 5.24 8.79
C LEU A 77 -9.52 6.57 9.43
N GLN A 78 -10.04 6.54 10.66
CA GLN A 78 -10.37 7.77 11.38
C GLN A 78 -9.13 8.61 11.69
N ASN A 79 -8.01 7.96 12.05
CA ASN A 79 -6.78 8.67 12.33
C ASN A 79 -6.19 9.27 11.05
N ASP A 80 -6.20 8.52 9.95
CA ASP A 80 -5.74 9.00 8.65
C ASP A 80 -6.58 10.19 8.17
N SER A 81 -7.91 10.11 8.25
CA SER A 81 -8.80 11.22 7.93
C SER A 81 -8.45 12.50 8.73
N ARG A 82 -8.12 12.37 10.02
CA ARG A 82 -7.66 13.51 10.84
C ARG A 82 -6.32 14.08 10.37
N ILE A 83 -5.38 13.22 9.97
CA ILE A 83 -4.07 13.62 9.45
C ILE A 83 -4.24 14.35 8.10
N GLN A 84 -5.02 13.78 7.18
CA GLN A 84 -5.34 14.39 5.90
C GLN A 84 -6.00 15.76 6.09
N HIS A 85 -6.96 15.87 7.01
CA HIS A 85 -7.60 17.15 7.32
C HIS A 85 -6.61 18.20 7.83
N LYS A 86 -5.70 17.83 8.73
CA LYS A 86 -4.63 18.73 9.21
C LYS A 86 -3.68 19.13 8.09
N CYS A 87 -3.34 18.20 7.20
CA CYS A 87 -2.49 18.47 6.04
C CYS A 87 -3.15 19.49 5.12
N LEU A 88 -4.44 19.32 4.83
CA LEU A 88 -5.21 20.24 3.99
C LEU A 88 -5.28 21.65 4.60
N ILE A 89 -5.54 21.75 5.91
CA ILE A 89 -5.52 23.05 6.60
C ILE A 89 -4.16 23.72 6.46
N ARG A 90 -3.05 23.03 6.73
CA ARG A 90 -1.71 23.59 6.60
C ARG A 90 -1.38 24.00 5.16
N ALA A 91 -1.77 23.18 4.18
CA ALA A 91 -1.59 23.52 2.78
C ALA A 91 -2.36 24.79 2.40
N THR A 92 -3.57 24.98 2.93
CA THR A 92 -4.35 26.21 2.72
C THR A 92 -3.72 27.42 3.41
N GLU A 93 -3.22 27.29 4.63
CA GLU A 93 -2.53 28.36 5.35
C GLU A 93 -1.26 28.79 4.61
N MET A 94 -0.43 27.83 4.17
CA MET A 94 0.77 28.12 3.37
C MET A 94 0.41 28.75 2.02
N GLY A 95 -0.66 28.30 1.38
CA GLY A 95 -1.17 28.90 0.15
C GLY A 95 -1.62 30.35 0.34
N GLN A 96 -2.28 30.67 1.47
CA GLN A 96 -2.66 32.03 1.81
C GLN A 96 -1.44 32.92 2.06
N LEU A 97 -0.48 32.47 2.86
CA LEU A 97 0.76 33.21 3.12
C LEU A 97 1.54 33.50 1.83
N ALA A 98 1.65 32.51 0.94
CA ALA A 98 2.31 32.69 -0.36
C ALA A 98 1.57 33.73 -1.23
N MET A 99 0.23 33.74 -1.22
CA MET A 99 -0.55 34.75 -1.93
C MET A 99 -0.36 36.16 -1.35
N GLU A 100 -0.31 36.28 -0.02
CA GLU A 100 -0.04 37.55 0.67
C GLU A 100 1.36 38.09 0.33
N GLU A 101 2.38 37.22 0.34
CA GLU A 101 3.74 37.59 -0.04
C GLU A 101 3.80 38.03 -1.51
N MET A 102 3.16 37.29 -2.42
CA MET A 102 3.08 37.69 -3.83
C MET A 102 2.36 39.03 -4.03
N ALA A 103 1.29 39.29 -3.27
CA ALA A 103 0.59 40.57 -3.30
C ALA A 103 1.47 41.72 -2.80
N ASN A 104 2.20 41.53 -1.70
CA ASN A 104 3.15 42.51 -1.16
C ASN A 104 4.28 42.78 -2.14
N MET A 105 4.89 41.75 -2.71
CA MET A 105 5.93 41.91 -3.73
C MET A 105 5.41 42.69 -4.94
N ARG A 106 4.21 42.37 -5.42
CA ARG A 106 3.59 43.11 -6.53
C ARG A 106 3.36 44.58 -6.20
N TYR A 107 2.95 44.89 -4.98
CA TYR A 107 2.78 46.26 -4.50
C TYR A 107 4.12 47.01 -4.45
N GLU A 108 5.16 46.41 -3.86
CA GLU A 108 6.51 47.00 -3.78
C GLU A 108 7.11 47.21 -5.18
N TYR A 109 6.92 46.27 -6.11
CA TYR A 109 7.33 46.45 -7.51
C TYR A 109 6.62 47.64 -8.16
N MET A 110 5.30 47.77 -8.00
CA MET A 110 4.57 48.92 -8.54
C MET A 110 5.01 50.25 -7.94
N ARG A 111 5.33 50.25 -6.64
CA ARG A 111 5.86 51.44 -5.96
C ARG A 111 7.24 51.81 -6.51
N LEU A 112 8.16 50.85 -6.57
CA LEU A 112 9.50 51.05 -7.10
C LEU A 112 9.46 51.50 -8.57
N GLU A 113 8.56 50.95 -9.38
CA GLU A 113 8.38 51.37 -10.77
C GLU A 113 7.95 52.84 -10.86
N ARG A 114 7.04 53.29 -9.99
CA ARG A 114 6.64 54.71 -9.93
C ARG A 114 7.81 55.60 -9.51
N ASP A 115 8.55 55.22 -8.47
CA ASP A 115 9.69 55.99 -7.95
C ASP A 115 10.83 56.08 -8.97
N VAL A 116 11.09 55.00 -9.72
CA VAL A 116 12.06 55.02 -10.82
C VAL A 116 11.57 55.91 -11.94
N ARG A 117 10.29 55.83 -12.32
CA ARG A 117 9.72 56.65 -13.40
C ARG A 117 9.78 58.14 -13.05
N THR A 118 9.46 58.52 -11.81
CA THR A 118 9.57 59.92 -11.36
C THR A 118 11.02 60.39 -11.35
N ASN A 119 11.96 59.59 -10.83
CA ASN A 119 13.38 59.91 -10.83
C ASN A 119 13.94 60.08 -12.26
N MET A 120 13.51 59.25 -13.21
CA MET A 120 13.90 59.39 -14.62
C MET A 120 13.36 60.69 -15.22
N MET A 121 12.11 61.07 -14.93
CA MET A 121 11.55 62.35 -15.38
C MET A 121 12.29 63.55 -14.78
N GLU A 122 12.62 63.52 -13.48
CA GLU A 122 13.41 64.56 -12.81
C GLU A 122 14.80 64.70 -13.40
N ARG A 123 15.49 63.57 -13.66
CA ARG A 123 16.80 63.56 -14.33
C ARG A 123 16.72 64.12 -15.74
N GLU A 124 15.70 63.75 -16.50
CA GLU A 124 15.49 64.30 -17.84
C GLU A 124 15.26 65.82 -17.80
N SER A 125 14.47 66.31 -16.83
CA SER A 125 14.25 67.75 -16.61
C SER A 125 15.55 68.47 -16.23
N CYS A 126 16.32 67.91 -15.29
CA CYS A 126 17.60 68.49 -14.87
C CYS A 126 18.62 68.53 -16.02
N LEU A 127 18.69 67.48 -16.84
CA LEU A 127 19.55 67.45 -18.03
C LEU A 127 19.14 68.50 -19.06
N LYS A 128 17.83 68.75 -19.23
CA LYS A 128 17.34 69.85 -20.08
C LYS A 128 17.80 71.20 -19.53
N GLU A 129 17.60 71.47 -18.24
CA GLU A 129 18.05 72.72 -17.61
C GLU A 129 19.56 72.94 -17.72
N ILE A 130 20.38 71.90 -17.50
CA ILE A 130 21.84 72.00 -17.64
C ILE A 130 22.22 72.26 -19.10
N ARG A 131 21.53 71.64 -20.05
CA ARG A 131 21.76 71.85 -21.48
C ARG A 131 21.43 73.29 -21.88
N ASP A 132 20.33 73.83 -21.38
CA ASP A 132 19.93 75.22 -21.62
C ASP A 132 20.97 76.18 -21.01
N ARG A 133 21.41 75.97 -19.75
CA ARG A 133 22.48 76.77 -19.13
C ARG A 133 23.83 76.66 -19.84
N LEU A 134 24.17 75.51 -20.41
CA LEU A 134 25.39 75.34 -21.19
C LEU A 134 25.34 76.13 -22.49
N VAL A 135 24.16 76.24 -23.12
CA VAL A 135 23.95 77.13 -24.27
C VAL A 135 24.16 78.58 -23.83
N ASP A 136 23.54 79.00 -22.72
CA ASP A 136 23.70 80.36 -22.18
C ASP A 136 25.18 80.68 -21.85
N LEU A 137 25.89 79.79 -21.15
CA LEU A 137 27.31 79.96 -20.82
C LEU A 137 28.21 79.94 -22.05
N TYR A 138 27.87 79.14 -23.07
CA TYR A 138 28.61 79.12 -24.32
C TYR A 138 28.48 80.47 -25.04
N GLU A 139 27.28 81.05 -25.07
CA GLU A 139 27.01 82.40 -25.58
C GLU A 139 27.76 83.48 -24.78
N GLU A 140 27.76 83.41 -23.44
CA GLU A 140 28.53 84.33 -22.58
C GLU A 140 30.04 84.19 -22.73
N SER A 141 30.56 82.97 -22.90
CA SER A 141 32.00 82.70 -23.03
C SER A 141 32.60 83.25 -24.32
N GLN A 142 31.79 83.39 -25.39
CA GLN A 142 32.23 84.11 -26.60
C GLN A 142 32.45 85.61 -26.34
N GLY A 143 31.98 86.16 -25.21
CA GLY A 143 32.13 87.55 -24.81
C GLY A 143 33.35 87.87 -23.91
N LEU A 144 34.03 86.87 -23.32
CA LEU A 144 35.14 87.13 -22.38
C LEU A 144 36.53 86.92 -23.01
N VAL A 145 37.11 88.03 -23.46
CA VAL A 145 38.54 88.17 -23.79
C VAL A 145 39.36 88.24 -22.49
N ARG A 146 40.35 87.34 -22.36
CA ARG A 146 41.25 87.19 -21.21
C ARG A 146 42.15 88.41 -21.02
N THR A 147 42.20 88.93 -19.79
CA THR A 147 43.29 89.79 -19.29
C THR A 147 44.14 88.99 -18.31
N GLU A 148 45.43 88.85 -18.61
CA GLU A 148 46.42 88.14 -17.80
C GLU A 148 46.99 89.06 -16.70
N SER A 149 47.21 88.49 -15.51
CA SER A 149 47.77 89.16 -14.32
C SER A 149 49.23 88.72 -14.15
N GLU A 150 50.14 89.69 -14.14
CA GLU A 150 51.56 89.52 -13.77
C GLU A 150 51.70 89.32 -12.26
N PHE A 151 52.65 88.47 -11.84
CA PHE A 151 53.07 88.32 -10.45
C PHE A 151 54.59 88.30 -10.39
N ASP A 152 55.17 89.23 -9.63
CA ASP A 152 56.59 89.27 -9.29
C ASP A 152 56.70 89.74 -7.84
N MET A 153 57.54 89.09 -7.02
CA MET A 153 58.23 89.74 -5.88
C MET A 153 59.26 88.83 -5.20
N GLN A 154 60.40 89.46 -4.90
CA GLN A 154 61.70 88.93 -4.55
C GLN A 154 61.96 88.82 -3.04
N LEU A 155 63.00 88.02 -2.73
CA LEU A 155 63.88 87.92 -1.56
C LEU A 155 63.91 89.07 -0.53
N MET A 156 64.10 88.69 0.75
CA MET A 156 64.86 89.47 1.75
C MET A 156 65.66 88.56 2.70
N GLN A 157 66.95 88.86 2.87
CA GLN A 157 67.87 88.34 3.89
C GLN A 157 67.91 89.28 5.12
N GLY A 158 68.32 88.75 6.28
CA GLY A 158 68.78 89.56 7.41
C GLY A 158 69.37 88.74 8.57
N GLU A 159 70.67 88.88 8.80
CA GLU A 159 71.45 88.30 9.91
C GLU A 159 71.27 89.06 11.25
N THR A 160 71.57 88.44 12.40
CA THR A 160 72.57 88.96 13.40
C THR A 160 72.79 88.08 14.66
N LYS A 161 74.05 87.68 14.86
CA LYS A 161 74.91 87.60 16.07
C LYS A 161 74.47 86.96 17.43
N ARG A 162 74.99 85.73 17.62
CA ARG A 162 75.69 85.06 18.76
C ARG A 162 75.77 85.72 20.17
N ARG A 163 75.34 84.97 21.22
CA ARG A 163 76.11 84.65 22.46
C ARG A 163 75.39 83.61 23.37
N GLY A 164 75.65 82.32 23.16
CA GLY A 164 75.30 81.24 24.10
C GLY A 164 75.88 79.87 23.69
N ARG A 165 77.15 79.83 23.26
CA ARG A 165 77.71 78.81 22.36
C ARG A 165 77.76 77.34 22.81
N ASN A 166 77.37 76.97 24.03
CA ASN A 166 77.33 75.56 24.44
C ASN A 166 75.91 75.02 24.64
N LEU A 167 74.97 75.85 25.13
CA LEU A 167 73.54 75.49 25.15
C LEU A 167 72.89 75.70 23.78
N GLU A 168 73.34 76.71 23.02
CA GLU A 168 72.79 76.97 21.68
C GLU A 168 73.10 75.82 20.72
N GLU A 169 74.29 75.22 20.80
CA GLU A 169 74.67 74.08 19.96
C GLU A 169 73.87 72.82 20.33
N GLU A 170 73.75 72.49 21.63
CA GLU A 170 72.91 71.36 22.08
C GLU A 170 71.42 71.56 21.76
N VAL A 171 70.91 72.79 21.91
CA VAL A 171 69.51 73.12 21.56
C VAL A 171 69.31 73.04 20.05
N GLU A 172 70.31 73.40 19.24
CA GLU A 172 70.22 73.28 17.78
C GLU A 172 70.31 71.82 17.33
N GLU A 173 71.16 71.00 17.93
CA GLU A 173 71.16 69.55 17.72
C GLU A 173 69.82 68.92 18.10
N LEU A 174 69.24 69.30 19.25
CA LEU A 174 67.90 68.87 19.65
C LEU A 174 66.82 69.36 18.68
N ARG A 175 66.92 70.58 18.15
CA ARG A 175 66.01 71.07 17.10
C ARG A 175 66.13 70.24 15.84
N VAL A 176 67.35 69.92 15.39
CA VAL A 176 67.58 69.07 14.21
C VAL A 176 66.99 67.67 14.42
N ILE A 177 67.17 67.09 15.61
CA ILE A 177 66.57 65.80 15.97
C ILE A 177 65.04 65.90 15.99
N LEU A 178 64.48 66.97 16.54
CA LEU A 178 63.03 67.20 16.58
C LEU A 178 62.44 67.45 15.20
N TYR A 179 63.12 68.15 14.31
CA TYR A 179 62.71 68.31 12.91
C TYR A 179 62.75 66.97 12.16
N LYS A 180 63.78 66.15 12.37
CA LYS A 180 63.83 64.79 11.82
C LYS A 180 62.70 63.93 12.36
N LEU A 181 62.42 63.99 13.67
CA LEU A 181 61.28 63.29 14.26
C LEU A 181 59.95 63.81 13.71
N GLN A 182 59.83 65.12 13.50
CA GLN A 182 58.65 65.76 12.93
C GLN A 182 58.39 65.27 11.50
N GLU A 183 59.44 65.16 10.70
CA GLU A 183 59.41 64.62 9.33
C GLU A 183 59.02 63.14 9.33
N VAL A 184 59.66 62.32 10.17
CA VAL A 184 59.38 60.88 10.28
C VAL A 184 57.98 60.59 10.81
N THR A 185 57.48 61.41 11.75
CA THR A 185 56.13 61.25 12.31
C THR A 185 55.04 61.95 11.48
N LEU A 186 55.42 62.70 10.44
CA LEU A 186 54.56 63.47 9.54
C LEU A 186 53.61 64.42 10.29
N VAL A 187 54.17 65.20 11.21
CA VAL A 187 53.40 66.06 12.12
C VAL A 187 53.63 67.56 11.81
N PRO A 188 52.58 68.42 11.79
CA PRO A 188 52.72 69.84 11.44
C PRO A 188 53.47 70.68 12.49
N HIS A 189 53.46 70.28 13.77
CA HIS A 189 54.17 70.98 14.84
C HIS A 189 54.93 70.03 15.77
N MET A 190 56.09 70.46 16.28
CA MET A 190 56.92 69.63 17.18
C MET A 190 56.21 69.17 18.45
N LYS A 191 55.24 69.95 18.95
CA LYS A 191 54.46 69.61 20.17
C LYS A 191 53.59 68.36 19.98
N ASP A 192 53.22 68.05 18.74
CA ASP A 192 52.29 66.98 18.41
C ASP A 192 53.01 65.65 18.12
N ILE A 193 54.34 65.63 18.13
CA ILE A 193 55.18 64.43 17.92
C ILE A 193 54.86 63.37 18.98
N LEU A 194 54.85 63.74 20.26
CA LEU A 194 54.61 62.81 21.37
C LEU A 194 53.18 62.22 21.35
N PRO A 195 52.10 63.03 21.23
CA PRO A 195 50.76 62.50 21.03
C PRO A 195 50.65 61.53 19.85
N ARG A 196 51.31 61.85 18.72
CA ARG A 196 51.30 61.00 17.53
C ARG A 196 52.00 59.67 17.76
N LEU A 197 53.16 59.66 18.42
CA LEU A 197 53.89 58.43 18.76
C LEU A 197 53.09 57.53 19.69
N VAL A 198 52.40 58.09 20.70
CA VAL A 198 51.52 57.32 21.59
C VAL A 198 50.38 56.68 20.80
N GLU A 199 49.79 57.42 19.86
CA GLU A 199 48.71 56.90 19.01
C GLU A 199 49.21 55.81 18.05
N ILE A 200 50.39 55.97 17.44
CA ILE A 200 51.03 54.92 16.63
C ILE A 200 51.27 53.66 17.45
N LEU A 201 51.72 53.77 18.70
CA LEU A 201 51.90 52.62 19.59
C LEU A 201 50.57 51.94 19.93
N ARG A 202 49.50 52.70 20.16
CA ARG A 202 48.15 52.15 20.37
C ARG A 202 47.63 51.41 19.13
N GLN A 203 47.81 52.01 17.96
CA GLN A 203 47.42 51.39 16.68
C GLN A 203 48.21 50.10 16.43
N LYS A 204 49.53 50.10 16.67
CA LYS A 204 50.38 48.91 16.58
C LYS A 204 49.88 47.80 17.50
N LYS A 205 49.54 48.13 18.76
CA LYS A 205 49.00 47.15 19.71
C LYS A 205 47.69 46.54 19.22
N ARG A 206 46.75 47.38 18.77
CA ARG A 206 45.46 46.93 18.22
C ARG A 206 45.64 46.04 16.98
N LEU A 207 46.54 46.41 16.07
CA LEU A 207 46.83 45.62 14.88
C LEU A 207 47.45 44.26 15.22
N LEU A 208 48.32 44.21 16.21
CA LEU A 208 48.89 42.94 16.69
C LEU A 208 47.81 42.03 17.30
N GLU A 209 46.90 42.58 18.11
CA GLU A 209 45.77 41.83 18.67
C GLU A 209 44.85 41.30 17.55
N GLN A 210 44.55 42.11 16.54
CA GLN A 210 43.77 41.67 15.37
C GLN A 210 44.48 40.60 14.55
N LEU A 211 45.81 40.69 14.42
CA LEU A 211 46.60 39.68 13.71
C LEU A 211 46.55 38.34 14.45
N MET A 212 46.64 38.35 15.79
CA MET A 212 46.50 37.12 16.59
C MET A 212 45.12 36.49 16.42
N ILE A 213 44.04 37.27 16.51
CA ILE A 213 42.67 36.79 16.31
C ILE A 213 42.50 36.18 14.91
N ASN A 214 43.04 36.84 13.88
CA ASN A 214 42.97 36.33 12.51
C ASN A 214 43.80 35.04 12.33
N ALA A 215 44.92 34.90 13.01
CA ALA A 215 45.73 33.68 12.97
C ALA A 215 44.97 32.50 13.59
N GLU A 216 44.35 32.69 14.76
CA GLU A 216 43.49 31.68 15.40
C GLU A 216 42.30 31.30 14.49
N ALA A 217 41.64 32.29 13.89
CA ALA A 217 40.54 32.05 12.96
C ALA A 217 40.97 31.25 11.71
N CYS A 218 42.18 31.49 11.20
CA CYS A 218 42.74 30.71 10.09
C CYS A 218 43.02 29.26 10.49
N GLU A 219 43.54 29.03 11.69
CA GLU A 219 43.78 27.68 12.21
C GLU A 219 42.47 26.90 12.42
N ASP A 220 41.44 27.56 12.95
CA ASP A 220 40.09 26.99 13.08
C ASP A 220 39.48 26.61 11.73
N LEU A 221 39.63 27.46 10.72
CA LEU A 221 39.16 27.16 9.37
C LEU A 221 39.92 25.98 8.76
N LEU A 222 41.22 25.88 8.99
CA LEU A 222 42.04 24.75 8.54
C LEU A 222 41.59 23.45 9.20
N ASN A 223 41.32 23.47 10.50
CA ASN A 223 40.80 22.32 11.25
C ASN A 223 39.43 21.87 10.75
N LYS A 224 38.52 22.82 10.49
CA LYS A 224 37.20 22.54 9.90
C LYS A 224 37.33 21.92 8.51
N LYS A 225 38.24 22.44 7.68
CA LYS A 225 38.53 21.87 6.35
C LYS A 225 39.03 20.43 6.45
N ASN A 226 40.01 20.17 7.31
CA ASN A 226 40.56 18.83 7.52
C ASN A 226 39.50 17.84 8.01
N HIS A 227 38.61 18.28 8.90
CA HIS A 227 37.48 17.46 9.37
C HIS A 227 36.48 17.16 8.25
N ALA A 228 36.14 18.15 7.43
CA ALA A 228 35.25 17.97 6.28
C ALA A 228 35.84 16.99 5.25
N GLU A 229 37.14 17.08 4.98
CA GLU A 229 37.83 16.13 4.10
C GLU A 229 37.79 14.70 4.63
N LEU A 230 38.06 14.50 5.93
CA LEU A 230 37.95 13.18 6.58
C LEU A 230 36.52 12.60 6.51
N MET A 231 35.51 13.44 6.76
CA MET A 231 34.11 13.04 6.62
C MET A 231 33.77 12.66 5.18
N TYR A 232 34.24 13.45 4.20
CA TYR A 232 34.04 13.17 2.79
C TYR A 232 34.63 11.82 2.40
N TYR A 233 35.89 11.53 2.76
CA TYR A 233 36.50 10.23 2.49
C TYR A 233 35.73 9.08 3.15
N THR A 234 35.30 9.27 4.39
CA THR A 234 34.53 8.26 5.12
C THR A 234 33.20 7.97 4.42
N LEU A 235 32.48 9.01 3.98
CA LEU A 235 31.21 8.88 3.29
C LEU A 235 31.37 8.30 1.88
N TYR A 236 32.39 8.73 1.14
CA TYR A 236 32.64 8.26 -0.22
C TYR A 236 32.91 6.75 -0.26
N HIS A 237 33.79 6.27 0.62
CA HIS A 237 34.17 4.86 0.65
C HIS A 237 33.10 3.98 1.34
N LYS A 238 32.59 4.36 2.52
CA LYS A 238 31.59 3.54 3.22
C LYS A 238 30.21 3.59 2.55
N GLY A 239 29.84 4.74 1.98
CA GLY A 239 28.59 4.89 1.24
C GLY A 239 28.56 4.04 -0.03
N ALA A 240 29.67 3.96 -0.75
CA ALA A 240 29.78 3.11 -1.93
C ALA A 240 29.65 1.62 -1.57
N GLU A 241 30.39 1.13 -0.57
CA GLU A 241 30.36 -0.27 -0.16
C GLU A 241 28.97 -0.71 0.33
N ALA A 242 28.36 0.06 1.23
CA ALA A 242 27.02 -0.25 1.75
C ALA A 242 25.96 -0.25 0.64
N THR A 243 26.05 0.68 -0.33
CA THR A 243 25.11 0.76 -1.45
C THR A 243 25.31 -0.41 -2.43
N THR A 244 26.54 -0.83 -2.68
CA THR A 244 26.82 -2.00 -3.54
C THR A 244 26.29 -3.30 -2.92
N MET A 245 26.54 -3.52 -1.62
CA MET A 245 26.02 -4.67 -0.87
C MET A 245 24.48 -4.71 -0.89
N TYR A 246 23.84 -3.57 -0.64
CA TYR A 246 22.38 -3.45 -0.69
C TYR A 246 21.82 -3.75 -2.09
N ASN A 247 22.46 -3.24 -3.14
CA ASN A 247 22.04 -3.49 -4.52
C ASN A 247 22.21 -4.97 -4.91
N GLU A 248 23.27 -5.63 -4.46
CA GLU A 248 23.45 -7.06 -4.68
C GLU A 248 22.39 -7.90 -3.97
N GLU A 249 22.07 -7.59 -2.71
CA GLU A 249 20.99 -8.25 -1.97
C GLU A 249 19.63 -8.01 -2.61
N ALA A 250 19.33 -6.77 -3.01
CA ALA A 250 18.10 -6.43 -3.71
C ALA A 250 17.97 -7.19 -5.03
N ASN A 251 19.06 -7.34 -5.79
CA ASN A 251 19.05 -8.11 -7.03
C ASN A 251 18.85 -9.61 -6.79
N LYS A 252 19.46 -10.18 -5.74
CA LYS A 252 19.24 -11.59 -5.34
C LYS A 252 17.77 -11.83 -4.96
N LEU A 253 17.19 -10.95 -4.15
CA LEU A 253 15.79 -11.06 -3.73
C LEU A 253 14.83 -10.92 -4.91
N ARG A 254 15.11 -9.99 -5.85
CA ARG A 254 14.32 -9.87 -7.10
C ARG A 254 14.37 -11.15 -7.92
N ALA A 255 15.56 -11.74 -8.11
CA ALA A 255 15.69 -12.99 -8.84
C ALA A 255 14.93 -14.15 -8.17
N GLU A 256 14.91 -14.20 -6.83
CA GLU A 256 14.13 -15.20 -6.10
C GLU A 256 12.62 -14.99 -6.22
N ILE A 257 12.15 -13.74 -6.18
CA ILE A 257 10.74 -13.39 -6.40
C ILE A 257 10.31 -13.81 -7.81
N ASP A 258 11.11 -13.52 -8.83
CA ASP A 258 10.78 -13.87 -10.21
C ASP A 258 10.77 -15.39 -10.41
N ALA A 259 11.71 -16.11 -9.81
CA ALA A 259 11.70 -17.58 -9.82
C ALA A 259 10.45 -18.17 -9.13
N GLN A 260 9.96 -17.54 -8.06
CA GLN A 260 8.73 -17.97 -7.40
C GLN A 260 7.48 -17.64 -8.23
N LYS A 261 7.42 -16.49 -8.90
CA LYS A 261 6.34 -16.14 -9.83
C LYS A 261 6.26 -17.12 -11.00
N ASP A 262 7.40 -17.52 -11.56
CA ASP A 262 7.46 -18.53 -12.62
C ASP A 262 6.97 -19.91 -12.14
N ARG A 263 7.26 -20.28 -10.90
CA ARG A 263 6.71 -21.51 -10.31
C ARG A 263 5.20 -21.41 -10.11
N PHE A 264 4.72 -20.27 -9.61
CA PHE A 264 3.30 -20.05 -9.40
C PHE A 264 2.51 -20.11 -10.70
N THR A 265 2.98 -19.44 -11.76
CA THR A 265 2.34 -19.47 -13.07
C THR A 265 2.28 -20.89 -13.65
N LYS A 266 3.38 -21.67 -13.55
CA LYS A 266 3.38 -23.09 -13.97
C LYS A 266 2.34 -23.92 -13.23
N VAL A 267 2.32 -23.86 -11.89
CA VAL A 267 1.33 -24.60 -11.08
C VAL A 267 -0.10 -24.15 -11.41
N HIS A 268 -0.32 -22.86 -11.64
CA HIS A 268 -1.63 -22.35 -12.04
C HIS A 268 -2.06 -22.87 -13.41
N THR A 269 -1.14 -22.93 -14.40
CA THR A 269 -1.44 -23.51 -15.71
C THR A 269 -1.76 -25.01 -15.62
N GLU A 270 -1.04 -25.77 -14.79
CA GLU A 270 -1.34 -27.19 -14.55
C GLU A 270 -2.70 -27.37 -13.87
N GLN A 271 -2.99 -26.55 -12.86
CA GLN A 271 -4.27 -26.58 -12.14
C GLN A 271 -5.45 -26.23 -13.05
N THR A 272 -5.30 -25.25 -13.94
CA THR A 272 -6.34 -24.88 -14.90
C THR A 272 -6.57 -25.95 -15.96
N MET A 273 -5.52 -26.67 -16.39
CA MET A 273 -5.69 -27.83 -17.26
C MET A 273 -6.44 -28.97 -16.55
N VAL A 274 -6.07 -29.30 -15.32
CA VAL A 274 -6.75 -30.34 -14.53
C VAL A 274 -8.20 -29.96 -14.24
N SER A 275 -8.47 -28.69 -13.91
CA SER A 275 -9.84 -28.23 -13.66
C SER A 275 -10.70 -28.30 -14.92
N LYS A 276 -10.15 -27.91 -16.08
CA LYS A 276 -10.84 -28.03 -17.37
C LYS A 276 -11.19 -29.48 -17.69
N GLN A 277 -10.23 -30.39 -17.59
CA GLN A 277 -10.46 -31.83 -17.81
C GLN A 277 -11.50 -32.41 -16.84
N SER A 278 -11.49 -31.98 -15.57
CA SER A 278 -12.45 -32.41 -14.56
C SER A 278 -13.88 -31.95 -14.88
N VAL A 279 -14.04 -30.71 -15.36
CA VAL A 279 -15.35 -30.20 -15.83
C VAL A 279 -15.83 -30.97 -17.06
N GLU A 280 -14.94 -31.22 -18.03
CA GLU A 280 -15.26 -32.02 -19.23
C GLU A 280 -15.71 -33.43 -18.83
N LEU A 281 -14.98 -34.12 -17.94
CA LEU A 281 -15.32 -35.44 -17.43
C LEU A 281 -16.68 -35.44 -16.72
N ARG A 282 -16.92 -34.47 -15.82
CA ARG A 282 -18.21 -34.31 -15.13
C ARG A 282 -19.35 -34.13 -16.13
N SER A 283 -19.19 -33.25 -17.11
CA SER A 283 -20.21 -33.00 -18.12
C SER A 283 -20.50 -34.25 -18.97
N GLY A 284 -19.46 -35.03 -19.32
CA GLY A 284 -19.60 -36.29 -20.04
C GLY A 284 -20.35 -37.35 -19.23
N LEU A 285 -19.98 -37.54 -17.96
CA LEU A 285 -20.67 -38.47 -17.06
C LEU A 285 -22.14 -38.07 -16.85
N GLN A 286 -22.43 -36.78 -16.69
CA GLN A 286 -23.81 -36.29 -16.58
C GLN A 286 -24.62 -36.56 -17.85
N ARG A 287 -24.06 -36.31 -19.04
CA ARG A 287 -24.72 -36.63 -20.32
C ARG A 287 -25.03 -38.13 -20.44
N LEU A 288 -24.10 -39.00 -20.07
CA LEU A 288 -24.35 -40.46 -20.06
C LEU A 288 -25.47 -40.84 -19.09
N VAL A 289 -25.53 -40.23 -17.91
CA VAL A 289 -26.60 -40.49 -16.93
C VAL A 289 -27.97 -40.03 -17.45
N GLN A 290 -28.03 -38.88 -18.14
CA GLN A 290 -29.24 -38.36 -18.77
C GLN A 290 -29.75 -39.30 -19.87
N ILE A 291 -28.87 -39.81 -20.74
CA ILE A 291 -29.24 -40.80 -21.76
C ILE A 291 -29.85 -42.05 -21.11
N LEU A 292 -29.31 -42.45 -19.95
CA LEU A 292 -29.78 -43.61 -19.19
C LEU A 292 -30.90 -43.28 -18.18
N GLU A 293 -31.49 -42.08 -18.20
CA GLU A 293 -32.53 -41.68 -17.24
C GLU A 293 -33.80 -42.53 -17.35
N ARG A 294 -34.15 -42.96 -18.57
CA ARG A 294 -35.34 -43.79 -18.82
C ARG A 294 -35.18 -45.25 -18.41
N VAL A 295 -33.97 -45.69 -18.08
CA VAL A 295 -33.70 -47.05 -17.58
C VAL A 295 -34.12 -47.11 -16.10
N LYS A 296 -35.34 -47.61 -15.86
CA LYS A 296 -35.85 -47.84 -14.50
C LYS A 296 -35.17 -49.07 -13.91
N VAL A 297 -34.12 -48.82 -13.14
CA VAL A 297 -33.43 -49.86 -12.36
C VAL A 297 -34.29 -50.19 -11.13
N PRO A 298 -34.61 -51.48 -10.86
CA PRO A 298 -35.28 -51.91 -9.64
C PRO A 298 -34.48 -51.51 -8.39
N LYS A 299 -35.17 -51.26 -7.28
CA LYS A 299 -34.54 -50.82 -6.01
C LYS A 299 -33.48 -51.79 -5.49
N ASP A 300 -33.54 -53.06 -5.90
CA ASP A 300 -32.61 -54.11 -5.49
C ASP A 300 -31.20 -53.97 -6.11
N TYR A 301 -31.04 -53.11 -7.13
CA TYR A 301 -29.77 -52.89 -7.84
C TYR A 301 -29.08 -51.56 -7.49
N VAL A 302 -29.72 -50.72 -6.67
CA VAL A 302 -29.14 -49.47 -6.18
C VAL A 302 -28.79 -49.70 -4.72
N ASP A 303 -27.49 -49.75 -4.40
CA ASP A 303 -27.04 -49.82 -3.02
C ASP A 303 -27.67 -48.66 -2.23
N MET A 304 -28.45 -48.99 -1.19
CA MET A 304 -29.28 -48.06 -0.42
C MET A 304 -28.47 -46.95 0.30
N GLU A 305 -27.14 -47.04 0.26
CA GLU A 305 -26.22 -46.08 0.86
C GLU A 305 -25.97 -44.84 -0.01
N VAL A 306 -26.43 -44.82 -1.27
CA VAL A 306 -26.30 -43.64 -2.15
C VAL A 306 -27.55 -42.76 -2.03
N PRO A 307 -27.44 -41.52 -1.51
CA PRO A 307 -28.58 -40.61 -1.39
C PRO A 307 -29.22 -40.35 -2.76
N GLN A 308 -30.55 -40.38 -2.84
CA GLN A 308 -31.29 -40.03 -4.06
C GLN A 308 -30.98 -38.59 -4.47
N TRP A 309 -30.55 -38.41 -5.72
CA TRP A 309 -30.30 -37.10 -6.30
C TRP A 309 -31.61 -36.32 -6.48
N PRO A 310 -31.66 -35.01 -6.18
CA PRO A 310 -32.76 -34.16 -6.62
C PRO A 310 -32.59 -33.91 -8.13
N VAL A 311 -33.19 -34.76 -8.96
CA VAL A 311 -33.13 -34.66 -10.43
C VAL A 311 -33.82 -33.38 -10.98
N ARG A 312 -34.38 -32.52 -10.11
CA ARG A 312 -35.15 -31.36 -10.58
C ARG A 312 -34.33 -30.16 -11.07
N ASP A 313 -33.05 -30.02 -10.73
CA ASP A 313 -32.31 -28.77 -11.03
C ASP A 313 -31.03 -28.96 -11.86
N VAL A 314 -31.14 -29.78 -12.91
CA VAL A 314 -30.09 -29.91 -13.95
C VAL A 314 -29.87 -28.60 -14.70
N ALA A 315 -30.91 -27.76 -14.83
CA ALA A 315 -30.82 -26.47 -15.52
C ALA A 315 -30.23 -25.33 -14.65
N VAL A 316 -30.30 -25.44 -13.31
CA VAL A 316 -29.83 -24.37 -12.39
C VAL A 316 -28.31 -24.42 -12.20
N SER A 317 -27.71 -25.60 -12.30
CA SER A 317 -26.26 -25.77 -12.14
C SER A 317 -25.42 -25.25 -13.32
N LEU A 318 -26.06 -24.97 -14.47
CA LEU A 318 -25.40 -24.54 -15.71
C LEU A 318 -25.65 -23.07 -16.09
N ARG A 319 -26.51 -22.34 -15.37
CA ARG A 319 -26.66 -20.89 -15.63
C ARG A 319 -25.51 -20.14 -14.98
N PRO A 320 -24.74 -19.31 -15.71
CA PRO A 320 -23.92 -18.29 -15.07
C PRO A 320 -24.88 -17.40 -14.28
N LYS A 321 -24.69 -17.28 -12.96
CA LYS A 321 -25.47 -16.35 -12.14
C LYS A 321 -25.19 -14.94 -12.65
N HIS A 322 -26.06 -14.39 -13.49
CA HIS A 322 -26.27 -12.96 -13.50
C HIS A 322 -26.85 -12.59 -12.13
N VAL A 323 -26.13 -11.69 -11.48
CA VAL A 323 -26.47 -11.15 -10.18
C VAL A 323 -27.72 -10.34 -10.37
N GLU A 324 -28.85 -10.82 -9.87
CA GLU A 324 -29.89 -9.98 -9.29
C GLU A 324 -30.64 -10.82 -8.27
N GLY A 325 -30.91 -10.19 -7.12
CA GLY A 325 -31.08 -10.85 -5.84
C GLY A 325 -32.22 -11.84 -5.80
N ASP A 326 -31.92 -13.05 -5.33
CA ASP A 326 -32.82 -13.83 -4.50
C ASP A 326 -31.98 -14.72 -3.56
N GLU A 327 -32.32 -14.65 -2.29
CA GLU A 327 -31.72 -15.40 -1.19
C GLU A 327 -32.11 -16.89 -1.29
N GLU A 328 -31.44 -17.65 -2.15
CA GLU A 328 -31.47 -19.11 -2.06
C GLU A 328 -30.30 -19.63 -1.22
N ALA A 329 -30.65 -20.46 -0.23
CA ALA A 329 -29.73 -21.12 0.68
C ALA A 329 -28.54 -21.76 -0.05
N PRO A 330 -27.32 -21.71 0.52
CA PRO A 330 -26.14 -22.24 -0.14
C PRO A 330 -26.26 -23.76 -0.27
N VAL A 331 -26.57 -24.24 -1.46
CA VAL A 331 -26.45 -25.66 -1.81
C VAL A 331 -24.98 -26.03 -1.64
N GLU A 332 -24.71 -26.85 -0.62
CA GLU A 332 -23.38 -27.37 -0.31
C GLU A 332 -22.90 -28.22 -1.49
N ARG A 333 -22.11 -27.62 -2.38
CA ARG A 333 -21.55 -28.29 -3.56
C ARG A 333 -20.49 -29.27 -3.08
N LEU A 334 -20.69 -30.56 -3.32
CA LEU A 334 -19.73 -31.58 -2.97
C LEU A 334 -18.44 -31.41 -3.80
N PRO A 335 -17.28 -31.82 -3.28
CA PRO A 335 -16.04 -31.77 -4.04
C PRO A 335 -16.17 -32.60 -5.33
N ILE A 336 -15.68 -32.05 -6.45
CA ILE A 336 -15.87 -32.56 -7.81
C ILE A 336 -15.51 -34.05 -7.96
N SER A 337 -14.50 -34.51 -7.20
CA SER A 337 -14.05 -35.91 -7.17
C SER A 337 -15.13 -36.87 -6.65
N GLU A 338 -15.82 -36.51 -5.56
CA GLU A 338 -16.85 -37.36 -4.96
C GLU A 338 -18.12 -37.43 -5.83
N GLU A 339 -18.46 -36.33 -6.49
CA GLU A 339 -19.58 -36.28 -7.43
C GLU A 339 -19.32 -37.15 -8.67
N ALA A 340 -18.11 -37.10 -9.24
CA ALA A 340 -17.73 -37.91 -10.39
C ALA A 340 -17.77 -39.42 -10.07
N LEU A 341 -17.26 -39.83 -8.89
CA LEU A 341 -17.30 -41.23 -8.45
C LEU A 341 -18.75 -41.73 -8.28
N ARG A 342 -19.64 -40.90 -7.74
CA ARG A 342 -21.07 -41.24 -7.62
C ARG A 342 -21.75 -41.37 -8.99
N LEU A 343 -21.43 -40.49 -9.93
CA LEU A 343 -21.93 -40.59 -11.31
C LEU A 343 -21.45 -41.88 -12.00
N ILE A 344 -20.18 -42.24 -11.83
CA ILE A 344 -19.61 -43.50 -12.35
C ILE A 344 -20.34 -44.70 -11.76
N HIS A 345 -20.52 -44.74 -10.43
CA HIS A 345 -21.23 -45.84 -9.78
C HIS A 345 -22.69 -45.97 -10.27
N LEU A 346 -23.40 -44.85 -10.43
CA LEU A 346 -24.76 -44.85 -10.98
C LEU A 346 -24.80 -45.39 -12.42
N LEU A 347 -23.83 -44.99 -13.25
CA LEU A 347 -23.67 -45.50 -14.62
C LEU A 347 -23.40 -47.00 -14.61
N GLU A 348 -22.51 -47.49 -13.74
CA GLU A 348 -22.20 -48.90 -13.60
C GLU A 348 -23.44 -49.73 -13.23
N CYS A 349 -24.24 -49.28 -12.26
CA CYS A 349 -25.46 -49.98 -11.86
C CYS A 349 -26.48 -50.03 -13.02
N LYS A 350 -26.67 -48.92 -13.73
CA LYS A 350 -27.58 -48.86 -14.89
C LYS A 350 -27.08 -49.72 -16.06
N MET A 351 -25.79 -49.70 -16.35
CA MET A 351 -25.18 -50.52 -17.40
C MET A 351 -25.22 -52.02 -17.04
N ARG A 352 -24.97 -52.38 -15.78
CA ARG A 352 -25.09 -53.76 -15.28
C ARG A 352 -26.52 -54.27 -15.42
N TYR A 353 -27.51 -53.43 -15.12
CA TYR A 353 -28.93 -53.75 -15.33
C TYR A 353 -29.30 -53.93 -16.81
N ILE A 354 -28.82 -53.06 -17.70
CA ILE A 354 -29.03 -53.23 -19.15
C ILE A 354 -28.40 -54.54 -19.63
N LYS A 355 -27.17 -54.82 -19.19
CA LYS A 355 -26.43 -56.03 -19.58
C LYS A 355 -27.11 -57.31 -19.09
N SER A 356 -27.69 -57.32 -17.89
CA SER A 356 -28.46 -58.49 -17.41
C SER A 356 -29.75 -58.69 -18.19
N ARG A 357 -30.46 -57.62 -18.54
CA ARG A 357 -31.67 -57.67 -19.37
C ARG A 357 -31.41 -58.04 -20.82
N LEU A 358 -30.26 -57.66 -21.39
CA LEU A 358 -29.89 -58.03 -22.76
C LEU A 358 -29.64 -59.54 -22.92
N ASN A 359 -29.28 -60.23 -21.83
CA ASN A 359 -29.09 -61.68 -21.81
C ASN A 359 -30.41 -62.45 -21.68
N GLU A 360 -31.51 -61.78 -21.36
CA GLU A 360 -32.86 -62.35 -21.33
C GLU A 360 -33.51 -62.12 -22.71
N GLN A 361 -33.64 -63.15 -23.55
CA GLN A 361 -34.39 -63.03 -24.80
C GLN A 361 -35.87 -62.81 -24.48
N GLY A 362 -36.35 -61.57 -24.63
CA GLY A 362 -37.77 -61.22 -24.48
C GLY A 362 -38.63 -61.67 -25.67
N ASP A 363 -39.93 -61.75 -25.45
CA ASP A 363 -40.96 -62.12 -26.43
C ASP A 363 -40.90 -61.20 -27.68
N PRO A 364 -40.90 -61.71 -28.93
CA PRO A 364 -40.70 -60.92 -30.16
C PRO A 364 -41.66 -59.73 -30.33
N ALA A 365 -42.88 -59.81 -29.78
CA ALA A 365 -43.85 -58.72 -29.83
C ALA A 365 -43.48 -57.52 -28.93
N GLU A 366 -42.76 -57.74 -27.83
CA GLU A 366 -42.27 -56.67 -26.97
C GLU A 366 -41.01 -56.01 -27.55
N GLN A 367 -40.20 -56.78 -28.28
CA GLN A 367 -39.01 -56.27 -28.98
C GLN A 367 -39.39 -55.25 -30.07
N GLU A 368 -40.44 -55.53 -30.85
CA GLU A 368 -40.90 -54.63 -31.91
C GLU A 368 -41.51 -53.33 -31.34
N ARG A 369 -42.26 -53.41 -30.24
CA ARG A 369 -42.77 -52.23 -29.51
C ARG A 369 -41.64 -51.41 -28.88
N ALA A 370 -40.63 -52.08 -28.31
CA ALA A 370 -39.45 -51.42 -27.76
C ALA A 370 -38.63 -50.73 -28.85
N PHE A 371 -38.51 -51.33 -30.04
CA PHE A 371 -37.83 -50.73 -31.19
C PHE A 371 -38.53 -49.46 -31.68
N VAL A 372 -39.86 -49.48 -31.81
CA VAL A 372 -40.64 -48.29 -32.20
C VAL A 372 -40.54 -47.18 -31.15
N ALA A 373 -40.59 -47.53 -29.86
CA ALA A 373 -40.42 -46.58 -28.77
C ALA A 373 -38.99 -45.99 -28.72
N HIS A 374 -37.98 -46.80 -29.00
CA HIS A 374 -36.58 -46.37 -29.10
C HIS A 374 -36.35 -45.44 -30.29
N TYR A 375 -36.90 -45.77 -31.46
CA TYR A 375 -36.77 -44.93 -32.66
C TYR A 375 -37.41 -43.56 -32.48
N LYS A 376 -38.60 -43.52 -31.86
CA LYS A 376 -39.28 -42.26 -31.50
C LYS A 376 -38.45 -41.45 -30.50
N HIS A 377 -37.82 -42.10 -29.52
CA HIS A 377 -36.97 -41.45 -28.55
C HIS A 377 -35.70 -40.84 -29.15
N VAL A 378 -35.01 -41.56 -30.04
CA VAL A 378 -33.83 -41.03 -30.74
C VAL A 378 -34.21 -39.84 -31.61
N SER A 379 -35.36 -39.89 -32.29
CA SER A 379 -35.90 -38.77 -33.06
C SER A 379 -36.17 -37.54 -32.19
N ASP A 380 -36.86 -37.70 -31.06
CA ASP A 380 -37.19 -36.60 -30.15
C ASP A 380 -35.93 -35.99 -29.49
N PHE A 381 -34.95 -36.84 -29.13
CA PHE A 381 -33.67 -36.41 -28.56
C PHE A 381 -32.82 -35.64 -29.58
N MET A 382 -32.75 -36.13 -30.83
CA MET A 382 -32.05 -35.44 -31.91
C MET A 382 -32.69 -34.08 -32.22
N ALA A 383 -34.03 -34.00 -32.25
CA ALA A 383 -34.75 -32.76 -32.47
C ALA A 383 -34.49 -31.71 -31.37
N ALA A 384 -34.33 -32.13 -30.11
CA ALA A 384 -34.12 -31.24 -28.98
C ALA A 384 -32.66 -30.77 -28.78
N HIS A 385 -31.66 -31.51 -29.29
CA HIS A 385 -30.24 -31.24 -29.00
C HIS A 385 -29.37 -30.91 -30.22
N LEU A 386 -29.83 -31.16 -31.46
CA LEU A 386 -29.07 -30.80 -32.69
C LEU A 386 -29.49 -29.47 -33.32
N TYR A 387 -30.66 -28.91 -32.98
CA TYR A 387 -31.07 -27.57 -33.42
C TYR A 387 -30.74 -26.55 -32.32
N ALA A 388 -29.59 -25.91 -32.47
CA ALA A 388 -29.08 -24.90 -31.55
C ALA A 388 -30.03 -23.69 -31.43
N THR A 389 -30.41 -23.35 -30.21
CA THR A 389 -30.86 -22.00 -29.85
C THR A 389 -29.66 -21.05 -29.99
N GLU A 390 -29.81 -20.02 -30.81
CA GLU A 390 -28.85 -18.93 -30.98
C GLU A 390 -28.45 -18.31 -29.64
N GLU A 391 -27.16 -18.30 -29.34
CA GLU A 391 -26.57 -17.56 -28.23
C GLU A 391 -26.61 -16.06 -28.54
N VAL A 392 -27.46 -15.33 -27.80
CA VAL A 392 -27.40 -13.87 -27.73
C VAL A 392 -26.21 -13.50 -26.83
N MET A 393 -25.09 -13.10 -27.45
CA MET A 393 -23.99 -12.42 -26.76
C MET A 393 -24.38 -10.96 -26.50
N GLU A 394 -24.72 -10.62 -25.26
CA GLU A 394 -24.68 -9.23 -24.81
C GLU A 394 -23.27 -8.86 -24.34
N ALA A 395 -22.62 -8.04 -25.14
CA ALA A 395 -21.42 -7.32 -24.77
C ALA A 395 -21.79 -6.18 -23.80
N HIS A 396 -21.32 -6.26 -22.55
CA HIS A 396 -21.29 -5.10 -21.66
C HIS A 396 -19.85 -4.70 -21.37
N ALA A 397 -19.49 -3.63 -22.09
CA ALA A 397 -18.50 -2.59 -21.88
C ALA A 397 -17.60 -2.68 -20.64
N LEU A 398 -16.30 -2.62 -20.94
CA LEU A 398 -15.23 -2.10 -20.12
C LEU A 398 -15.60 -0.76 -19.46
N ILE A 399 -15.63 -0.74 -18.12
CA ILE A 399 -15.37 0.46 -17.32
C ILE A 399 -14.13 0.12 -16.49
N VAL A 400 -13.01 0.70 -16.91
CA VAL A 400 -11.74 0.63 -16.18
C VAL A 400 -11.77 1.78 -15.17
N ASP A 401 -12.16 1.48 -13.94
CA ASP A 401 -11.97 2.39 -12.82
C ASP A 401 -10.48 2.44 -12.47
N VAL A 402 -9.86 3.61 -12.66
CA VAL A 402 -8.51 3.89 -12.17
C VAL A 402 -8.61 4.11 -10.67
N ILE A 403 -8.34 3.05 -9.91
CA ILE A 403 -8.20 3.08 -8.46
C ILE A 403 -6.75 3.46 -8.15
N LEU A 404 -6.54 4.65 -7.60
CA LEU A 404 -5.28 5.04 -6.95
C LEU A 404 -5.23 4.31 -5.60
N GLU A 405 -4.53 3.18 -5.55
CA GLU A 405 -4.36 2.38 -4.34
C GLU A 405 -3.33 3.04 -3.40
N ASP A 406 -3.78 3.46 -2.21
CA ASP A 406 -2.92 3.88 -1.10
C ASP A 406 -2.42 2.63 -0.36
N ALA A 407 -1.11 2.42 -0.32
CA ALA A 407 -0.45 1.22 0.21
C ALA A 407 -0.61 1.03 1.73
N GLN A 408 -1.14 2.01 2.46
CA GLN A 408 -1.36 1.90 3.91
C GLN A 408 -2.76 1.44 4.32
N VAL A 409 -3.71 1.40 3.38
CA VAL A 409 -5.08 0.96 3.66
C VAL A 409 -5.29 -0.42 3.02
N PRO A 410 -5.56 -1.48 3.82
CA PRO A 410 -5.70 -2.82 3.26
C PRO A 410 -6.88 -2.89 2.29
N ASN A 411 -6.61 -3.39 1.08
CA ASN A 411 -7.60 -3.46 0.02
C ASN A 411 -8.69 -4.50 0.37
N ARG A 412 -9.90 -4.37 -0.18
CA ARG A 412 -11.02 -5.30 0.05
C ARG A 412 -10.62 -6.77 -0.18
N ASN A 413 -9.75 -7.01 -1.15
CA ASN A 413 -9.22 -8.35 -1.45
C ASN A 413 -8.29 -8.86 -0.35
N GLU A 414 -7.49 -7.98 0.26
CA GLU A 414 -6.61 -8.31 1.39
C GLU A 414 -7.42 -8.54 2.66
N ILE A 415 -8.45 -7.72 2.91
CA ILE A 415 -9.39 -7.92 4.02
C ILE A 415 -10.09 -9.28 3.86
N LYS A 416 -10.58 -9.61 2.66
CA LYS A 416 -11.20 -10.92 2.38
C LYS A 416 -10.21 -12.07 2.53
N ALA A 417 -8.99 -11.93 2.03
CA ALA A 417 -7.95 -12.96 2.15
C ALA A 417 -7.58 -13.20 3.63
N ARG A 418 -7.47 -12.14 4.42
CA ARG A 418 -7.13 -12.23 5.84
C ARG A 418 -8.28 -12.73 6.71
N SER A 419 -9.53 -12.35 6.42
CA SER A 419 -10.70 -13.00 7.03
C SER A 419 -10.81 -14.47 6.66
N HIS A 420 -10.44 -14.86 5.43
CA HIS A 420 -10.37 -16.26 5.03
C HIS A 420 -9.26 -17.03 5.78
N GLU A 421 -8.10 -16.41 5.98
CA GLU A 421 -7.00 -16.96 6.79
C GLU A 421 -7.42 -17.15 8.26
N ILE A 422 -8.09 -16.16 8.86
CA ILE A 422 -8.64 -16.25 10.22
C ILE A 422 -9.68 -17.37 10.35
N TYR A 423 -10.53 -17.54 9.34
CA TYR A 423 -11.49 -18.64 9.27
C TYR A 423 -10.78 -20.00 9.24
N LEU A 424 -9.72 -20.15 8.44
CA LEU A 424 -8.93 -21.37 8.37
C LEU A 424 -8.19 -21.66 9.69
N GLU A 425 -7.66 -20.63 10.36
CA GLU A 425 -7.05 -20.78 11.69
C GLU A 425 -8.06 -21.17 12.77
N ALA A 426 -9.29 -20.64 12.71
CA ALA A 426 -10.34 -20.93 13.69
C ALA A 426 -11.03 -22.29 13.46
N THR A 427 -10.98 -22.81 12.23
CA THR A 427 -11.53 -24.13 11.86
C THR A 427 -10.52 -25.27 11.97
N ARG A 428 -9.23 -24.95 12.18
CA ARG A 428 -8.15 -25.92 12.38
C ARG A 428 -8.40 -26.78 13.63
N ASN A 429 -8.27 -28.10 13.49
CA ASN A 429 -8.53 -29.06 14.56
C ASN A 429 -7.48 -28.94 15.68
N PRO A 430 -7.87 -28.87 16.98
CA PRO A 430 -6.93 -28.75 18.10
C PRO A 430 -6.01 -29.99 18.28
N LEU A 431 -6.26 -31.08 17.57
CA LEU A 431 -5.42 -32.29 17.56
C LEU A 431 -4.16 -32.16 16.70
N GLU A 432 -4.12 -31.28 15.68
CA GLU A 432 -2.92 -31.06 14.85
C GLU A 432 -1.84 -30.24 15.59
N LEU A 433 -2.22 -29.47 16.62
CA LEU A 433 -1.29 -28.70 17.45
C LEU A 433 -0.46 -29.58 18.42
N LEU A 434 -0.85 -30.84 18.62
CA LEU A 434 -0.11 -31.79 19.46
C LEU A 434 1.00 -32.53 18.70
N GLU A 435 0.90 -32.70 17.38
CA GLU A 435 1.92 -33.41 16.60
C GLU A 435 3.21 -32.61 16.40
N VAL A 436 3.14 -31.27 16.43
CA VAL A 436 4.32 -30.40 16.29
C VAL A 436 5.16 -30.35 17.57
N LYS A 437 4.57 -30.58 18.76
CA LYS A 437 5.32 -30.60 20.03
C LYS A 437 5.97 -31.95 20.35
N GLY A 438 5.63 -33.04 19.66
CA GLY A 438 6.16 -34.38 19.91
C GLY A 438 7.55 -34.69 19.33
N LYS A 439 8.09 -33.86 18.42
CA LYS A 439 9.36 -34.15 17.71
C LYS A 439 10.62 -33.50 18.28
N LYS A 440 10.53 -32.69 19.35
CA LYS A 440 11.70 -32.13 20.06
C LYS A 440 11.93 -32.84 21.38
N GLY A 441 12.38 -34.09 21.33
CA GLY A 441 12.64 -34.85 22.54
C GLY A 441 13.24 -36.23 22.30
N ARG A 442 14.25 -36.35 21.42
CA ARG A 442 15.13 -37.53 21.35
C ARG A 442 16.27 -37.30 20.35
N LYS A 443 17.32 -36.60 20.78
CA LYS A 443 18.70 -36.94 20.40
C LYS A 443 19.58 -36.67 21.61
N LYS A 444 20.31 -37.72 21.99
CA LYS A 444 21.40 -37.75 22.97
C LYS A 444 22.53 -36.84 22.54
#